data_AF-A0A4V3CG74-F1
#
_entry.id   AF-A0A4V3CG74-F1
#
_cell.length_a   1.000
_cell.length_b   1.000
_cell.length_c   1.000
_cell.angle_alpha   90.00
_cell.angle_beta   90.00
_cell.angle_gamma   90.00
#
_symmetry.space_group_name_H-M   'P 1'
#
loop_
_entity.id
_entity.type
_entity.pdbx_description
1 polymer ?
#
loop_
_entity_poly.entity_id
_entity_poly.type
_entity_poly.pdbx_seq_one_letter_code
_entity_poly.pdbx_strand_id
1 'polypeptide(L)'
;MKTKQLKKIISYLNKHIKIIKKLTIENYNEKSFVYIVMPNTILNVIVSDKIVVEVDDNLNKHFANFYQERFNIESIEEFQLLFEKIIIGYKEKTKGLFITYQNNKYLCDIEISSIDKDRGMGIEKIYDINFTDKKNIERFAAQVSEYPLGIFNLVHIFDDFEITEMEIINYFYDNY
;
A
#
# COMPACT_ATOMS: atom_id res chain seq x y z
N MET A 1 -30.28 -3.49 -17.25
CA MET A 1 -29.64 -3.93 -15.98
C MET A 1 -28.31 -3.20 -15.75
N LYS A 2 -27.40 -3.25 -16.72
CA LYS A 2 -26.11 -2.52 -16.78
C LYS A 2 -26.10 -1.08 -16.24
N THR A 3 -26.98 -0.21 -16.74
CA THR A 3 -27.02 1.21 -16.32
C THR A 3 -27.33 1.38 -14.83
N LYS A 4 -28.08 0.45 -14.22
CA LYS A 4 -28.42 0.47 -12.79
C LYS A 4 -27.22 0.04 -11.94
N GLN A 5 -26.46 -0.97 -12.37
CA GLN A 5 -25.23 -1.41 -11.70
C GLN A 5 -24.12 -0.35 -11.78
N LEU A 6 -23.91 0.24 -12.97
CA LEU A 6 -22.93 1.32 -13.15
C LEU A 6 -23.21 2.51 -12.23
N LYS A 7 -24.47 2.97 -12.15
CA LYS A 7 -24.86 4.06 -11.24
C LYS A 7 -24.57 3.73 -9.76
N LYS A 8 -24.79 2.48 -9.35
CA LYS A 8 -24.48 2.02 -7.98
C LYS A 8 -22.97 2.00 -7.71
N ILE A 9 -22.17 1.50 -8.64
CA ILE A 9 -20.69 1.51 -8.54
C ILE A 9 -20.19 2.95 -8.39
N ILE A 10 -20.60 3.85 -9.28
CA ILE A 10 -20.18 5.27 -9.23
C ILE A 10 -20.63 5.93 -7.91
N SER A 11 -21.86 5.69 -7.48
CA SER A 11 -22.37 6.22 -6.21
C SER A 11 -21.55 5.75 -5.02
N TYR A 12 -21.14 4.48 -5.00
CA TYR A 12 -20.28 3.95 -3.95
C TYR A 12 -18.86 4.55 -4.02
N LEU A 13 -18.23 4.58 -5.20
CA LEU A 13 -16.91 5.20 -5.39
C LEU A 13 -16.86 6.67 -4.95
N ASN A 14 -17.94 7.43 -5.21
CA ASN A 14 -18.04 8.82 -4.78
C ASN A 14 -17.98 8.99 -3.26
N LYS A 15 -18.43 8.01 -2.47
CA LYS A 15 -18.26 8.03 -0.99
C LYS A 15 -16.78 7.95 -0.58
N HIS A 16 -15.92 7.46 -1.46
CA HIS A 16 -14.48 7.28 -1.26
C HIS A 16 -13.64 8.20 -2.16
N ILE A 17 -14.21 9.29 -2.69
CA ILE A 17 -13.51 10.16 -3.66
C ILE A 17 -12.17 10.71 -3.14
N LYS A 18 -12.02 10.90 -1.82
CA LYS A 18 -10.79 11.41 -1.20
C LYS A 18 -9.54 10.56 -1.45
N ILE A 19 -9.70 9.26 -1.68
CA ILE A 19 -8.58 8.33 -1.94
C ILE A 19 -8.43 8.02 -3.43
N ILE A 20 -9.34 8.47 -4.28
CA ILE A 20 -9.32 8.24 -5.72
C ILE A 20 -8.61 9.45 -6.37
N LYS A 21 -7.39 9.23 -6.87
CA LYS A 21 -6.61 10.26 -7.59
C LYS A 21 -7.22 10.60 -8.95
N LYS A 22 -7.75 9.58 -9.64
CA LYS A 22 -8.40 9.75 -10.96
C LYS A 22 -9.51 8.73 -11.12
N LEU A 23 -10.63 9.17 -11.68
CA LEU A 23 -11.74 8.32 -12.09
C LEU A 23 -12.06 8.64 -13.57
N THR A 24 -12.04 7.63 -14.43
CA THR A 24 -12.39 7.77 -15.85
C THR A 24 -13.45 6.74 -16.20
N ILE A 25 -14.48 7.17 -16.93
CA ILE A 25 -15.60 6.31 -17.32
C ILE A 25 -15.70 6.34 -18.84
N GLU A 26 -15.57 5.17 -19.45
CA GLU A 26 -15.69 5.00 -20.89
C GLU A 26 -16.79 4.01 -21.23
N ASN A 27 -17.55 4.31 -22.28
CA ASN A 27 -18.58 3.41 -22.78
C ASN A 27 -18.16 2.93 -24.17
N TYR A 28 -18.01 1.61 -24.32
CA TYR A 28 -17.65 1.00 -25.59
C TYR A 28 -18.55 -0.20 -25.85
N ASN A 29 -19.34 -0.12 -26.92
CA ASN A 29 -20.38 -1.08 -27.26
C ASN A 29 -21.28 -1.39 -26.04
N GLU A 30 -21.46 -2.68 -25.72
CA GLU A 30 -22.28 -3.15 -24.61
C GLU A 30 -21.55 -3.15 -23.26
N LYS A 31 -20.31 -2.62 -23.18
CA LYS A 31 -19.53 -2.57 -21.93
C LYS A 31 -19.36 -1.13 -21.44
N SER A 32 -19.24 -0.97 -20.13
CA SER A 32 -18.82 0.28 -19.49
C SER A 32 -17.56 -0.01 -18.69
N PHE A 33 -16.57 0.84 -18.83
CA PHE A 33 -15.28 0.72 -18.17
C PHE A 33 -15.16 1.84 -17.17
N VAL A 34 -14.84 1.48 -15.93
CA VAL A 34 -14.60 2.42 -14.83
C VAL A 34 -13.16 2.24 -14.41
N TYR A 35 -12.32 3.16 -14.84
CA TYR A 35 -10.90 3.19 -14.52
C TYR A 35 -10.66 4.07 -13.29
N ILE A 36 -10.09 3.47 -12.26
CA ILE A 36 -9.88 4.07 -10.94
C ILE A 36 -8.39 4.06 -10.67
N VAL A 37 -7.79 5.24 -10.51
CA VAL A 37 -6.41 5.38 -10.04
C VAL A 37 -6.45 5.77 -8.58
N MET A 38 -5.90 4.93 -7.73
CA MET A 38 -5.59 5.21 -6.34
C MET A 38 -4.07 5.42 -6.21
N PRO A 39 -3.55 5.85 -5.04
CA PRO A 39 -2.14 6.17 -4.93
C PRO A 39 -1.18 5.05 -5.34
N ASN A 40 -1.51 3.81 -5.00
CA ASN A 40 -0.63 2.65 -5.15
C ASN A 40 -1.26 1.50 -5.96
N THR A 41 -2.50 1.65 -6.42
CA THR A 41 -3.24 0.59 -7.12
C THR A 41 -4.11 1.23 -8.20
N ILE A 42 -4.28 0.52 -9.30
CA ILE A 42 -5.21 0.86 -10.37
C ILE A 42 -6.28 -0.23 -10.40
N LEU A 43 -7.54 0.17 -10.57
CA LEU A 43 -8.64 -0.74 -10.79
C LEU A 43 -9.27 -0.43 -12.14
N ASN A 44 -9.48 -1.45 -12.95
CA ASN A 44 -10.32 -1.37 -14.12
C ASN A 44 -11.56 -2.23 -13.88
N VAL A 45 -12.70 -1.58 -13.62
CA VAL A 45 -13.97 -2.28 -13.43
C VAL A 45 -14.81 -2.23 -14.70
N ILE A 46 -15.03 -3.40 -15.27
CA ILE A 46 -15.77 -3.63 -16.50
C ILE A 46 -17.19 -4.07 -16.13
N VAL A 47 -18.17 -3.30 -16.58
CA VAL A 47 -19.59 -3.54 -16.31
C VAL A 47 -20.29 -3.89 -17.62
N SER A 48 -20.74 -5.14 -17.72
CA SER A 48 -21.61 -5.64 -18.79
C SER A 48 -22.81 -6.38 -18.18
N ASP A 49 -23.05 -7.64 -18.54
CA ASP A 49 -23.97 -8.54 -17.86
C ASP A 49 -23.40 -9.06 -16.53
N LYS A 50 -22.07 -9.01 -16.40
CA LYS A 50 -21.32 -9.30 -15.17
C LYS A 50 -20.43 -8.11 -14.83
N ILE A 51 -20.02 -8.01 -13.58
CA ILE A 51 -19.01 -7.06 -13.14
C ILE A 51 -17.68 -7.82 -13.12
N VAL A 52 -16.66 -7.28 -13.78
CA VAL A 52 -15.29 -7.81 -13.72
C VAL A 52 -14.41 -6.70 -13.17
N VAL A 53 -13.61 -7.00 -12.17
CA VAL A 53 -12.65 -6.05 -11.59
C VAL A 53 -11.26 -6.59 -11.88
N GLU A 54 -10.49 -5.83 -12.64
CA GLU A 54 -9.06 -6.06 -12.86
C GLU A 54 -8.31 -5.13 -11.90
N VAL A 55 -7.50 -5.73 -11.03
CA VAL A 55 -6.66 -5.01 -10.08
C VAL A 55 -5.24 -5.06 -10.59
N ASP A 56 -4.68 -3.89 -10.84
CA ASP A 56 -3.27 -3.68 -11.15
C ASP A 56 -2.63 -3.03 -9.93
N ASP A 57 -1.98 -3.86 -9.11
CA ASP A 57 -1.24 -3.37 -7.96
C ASP A 57 0.10 -2.80 -8.44
N ASN A 58 0.14 -1.49 -8.64
CA ASN A 58 1.35 -0.77 -9.06
C ASN A 58 2.52 -0.95 -8.07
N LEU A 59 2.27 -1.46 -6.85
CA LEU A 59 3.29 -1.83 -5.87
C LEU A 59 4.12 -3.05 -6.28
N ASN A 60 3.57 -3.97 -7.08
CA ASN A 60 4.24 -5.22 -7.46
C ASN A 60 5.00 -5.15 -8.80
N LYS A 61 5.44 -3.96 -9.23
CA LYS A 61 6.19 -3.76 -10.48
C LYS A 61 7.54 -4.50 -10.54
N HIS A 62 8.00 -5.06 -9.42
CA HIS A 62 9.29 -5.74 -9.30
C HIS A 62 9.25 -7.25 -9.52
N PHE A 63 8.05 -7.85 -9.63
CA PHE A 63 7.91 -9.19 -10.17
C PHE A 63 7.62 -9.08 -11.66
N ALA A 64 8.48 -9.65 -12.51
CA ALA A 64 8.33 -9.68 -13.96
C ALA A 64 7.13 -10.52 -14.47
N ASN A 65 6.08 -10.67 -13.66
CA ASN A 65 4.81 -11.28 -13.99
C ASN A 65 3.71 -10.27 -13.66
N PHE A 66 3.07 -9.75 -14.71
CA PHE A 66 1.83 -8.99 -14.64
C PHE A 66 0.73 -9.85 -13.99
N TYR A 67 0.64 -9.86 -12.66
CA TYR A 67 -0.52 -10.39 -11.95
C TYR A 67 -1.63 -9.34 -12.00
N GLN A 68 -2.30 -9.24 -13.15
CA GLN A 68 -3.65 -8.69 -13.18
C GLN A 68 -4.53 -9.67 -12.39
N GLU A 69 -4.78 -9.37 -11.11
CA GLU A 69 -5.78 -10.12 -10.37
C GLU A 69 -7.15 -9.75 -10.92
N ARG A 70 -7.83 -10.75 -11.49
CA ARG A 70 -9.13 -10.57 -12.12
C ARG A 70 -10.21 -11.23 -11.26
N PHE A 71 -11.14 -10.41 -10.79
CA PHE A 71 -12.27 -10.85 -9.99
C PHE A 71 -13.55 -10.80 -10.83
N ASN A 72 -14.26 -11.92 -10.91
CA ASN A 72 -15.61 -11.94 -11.45
C ASN A 72 -16.57 -11.71 -10.28
N ILE A 73 -17.37 -10.65 -10.38
CA ILE A 73 -18.23 -10.15 -9.33
C ILE A 73 -19.69 -10.29 -9.76
N GLU A 74 -20.49 -10.96 -8.94
CA GLU A 74 -21.90 -11.27 -9.24
C GLU A 74 -22.86 -10.20 -8.72
N SER A 75 -22.45 -9.47 -7.67
CA SER A 75 -23.28 -8.49 -6.97
C SER A 75 -22.57 -7.15 -6.72
N ILE A 76 -23.35 -6.11 -6.42
CA ILE A 76 -22.76 -4.80 -6.05
C ILE A 76 -22.11 -4.88 -4.66
N GLU A 77 -22.68 -5.71 -3.79
CA GLU A 77 -22.23 -5.95 -2.43
C GLU A 77 -20.83 -6.61 -2.43
N GLU A 78 -20.59 -7.59 -3.30
CA GLU A 78 -19.25 -8.16 -3.52
C GLU A 78 -18.24 -7.15 -4.04
N PHE A 79 -18.65 -6.26 -4.95
CA PHE A 79 -17.79 -5.17 -5.42
C PHE A 79 -17.39 -4.25 -4.26
N GLN A 80 -18.35 -3.91 -3.39
CA GLN A 80 -18.09 -3.06 -2.21
C GLN A 80 -17.10 -3.74 -1.26
N LEU A 81 -17.30 -5.03 -0.95
CA LEU A 81 -16.38 -5.80 -0.11
C LEU A 81 -14.97 -5.87 -0.70
N LEU A 82 -14.84 -6.12 -2.01
CA LEU A 82 -13.55 -6.13 -2.70
C LEU A 82 -12.87 -4.76 -2.63
N PHE A 83 -13.60 -3.69 -2.96
CA PHE A 83 -13.08 -2.33 -2.93
C PHE A 83 -12.68 -1.92 -1.51
N GLU A 84 -13.48 -2.25 -0.49
CA GLU A 84 -13.13 -2.06 0.91
C GLU A 84 -11.89 -2.84 1.30
N LYS A 85 -11.72 -4.09 0.88
CA LYS A 85 -10.50 -4.86 1.14
C LYS A 85 -9.26 -4.17 0.55
N ILE A 86 -9.38 -3.63 -0.67
CA ILE A 86 -8.29 -2.89 -1.33
C ILE A 86 -8.00 -1.57 -0.59
N ILE A 87 -9.03 -0.88 -0.08
CA ILE A 87 -8.87 0.34 0.74
C ILE A 87 -8.36 0.04 2.15
N ILE A 88 -8.78 -1.07 2.77
CA ILE A 88 -8.31 -1.48 4.10
C ILE A 88 -6.84 -1.87 3.99
N GLY A 89 -6.47 -2.61 2.94
CA GLY A 89 -5.08 -2.78 2.55
C GLY A 89 -4.36 -1.44 2.43
N TYR A 90 -4.95 -0.43 1.78
CA TYR A 90 -4.38 0.92 1.73
C TYR A 90 -4.27 1.60 3.12
N LYS A 91 -5.29 1.54 3.98
CA LYS A 91 -5.26 2.14 5.33
C LYS A 91 -4.24 1.47 6.24
N GLU A 92 -4.08 0.16 6.15
CA GLU A 92 -3.07 -0.58 6.91
C GLU A 92 -1.67 -0.34 6.36
N LYS A 93 -1.50 -0.28 5.02
CA LYS A 93 -0.23 0.06 4.36
C LYS A 93 0.23 1.50 4.60
N THR A 94 -0.69 2.44 4.86
CA THR A 94 -0.38 3.85 5.22
C THR A 94 -0.29 4.11 6.74
N LYS A 95 -0.40 3.09 7.60
CA LYS A 95 -0.08 3.28 9.01
C LYS A 95 1.44 3.44 9.09
N GLY A 96 1.89 4.62 9.53
CA GLY A 96 3.29 4.82 9.87
C GLY A 96 3.76 3.76 10.87
N LEU A 97 5.06 3.50 10.89
CA LEU A 97 5.65 2.56 11.85
C LEU A 97 5.51 3.12 13.27
N PHE A 98 4.99 2.34 14.21
CA PHE A 98 4.87 2.78 15.60
C PHE A 98 5.67 1.88 16.52
N ILE A 99 6.40 2.48 17.46
CA ILE A 99 7.14 1.80 18.51
C ILE A 99 6.55 2.13 19.88
N THR A 100 6.59 1.16 20.80
CA THR A 100 6.27 1.44 22.21
C THR A 100 7.55 1.57 23.01
N TYR A 101 7.69 2.69 23.72
CA TYR A 101 8.79 2.99 24.63
C TYR A 101 8.21 3.51 25.96
N GLN A 102 8.61 2.91 27.09
CA GLN A 102 8.12 3.30 28.42
C GLN A 102 6.57 3.38 28.50
N ASN A 103 5.87 2.36 28.00
CA ASN A 103 4.39 2.29 27.91
C ASN A 103 3.71 3.39 27.07
N ASN A 104 4.46 4.08 26.21
CA ASN A 104 3.92 5.10 25.31
C ASN A 104 4.21 4.72 23.87
N LYS A 105 3.20 4.89 23.01
CA LYS A 105 3.30 4.60 21.58
C LYS A 105 3.73 5.86 20.82
N TYR A 106 4.78 5.75 20.03
CA TYR A 106 5.36 6.83 19.23
C TYR A 106 5.31 6.47 17.76
N LEU A 107 5.00 7.47 16.93
CA LEU A 107 5.13 7.36 15.48
C LEU A 107 6.62 7.54 15.14
N CYS A 108 7.17 6.62 14.35
CA CYS A 108 8.55 6.66 13.93
C CYS A 108 8.72 7.60 12.73
N ASP A 109 9.86 8.28 12.73
CA ASP A 109 10.44 8.94 11.57
C ASP A 109 11.44 7.98 10.91
N ILE A 110 11.49 7.98 9.58
CA ILE A 110 12.30 7.03 8.81
C ILE A 110 13.09 7.80 7.77
N GLU A 111 14.41 7.74 7.90
CA GLU A 111 15.34 8.52 7.09
C GLU A 111 16.40 7.62 6.47
N ILE A 112 16.83 7.93 5.24
CA ILE A 112 17.99 7.26 4.63
C ILE A 112 19.25 7.82 5.26
N SER A 113 19.94 7.01 6.06
CA SER A 113 21.17 7.41 6.75
C SER A 113 22.41 7.21 5.90
N SER A 114 22.42 6.24 4.99
CA SER A 114 23.52 6.06 4.04
C SER A 114 23.12 5.31 2.78
N ILE A 115 23.93 5.47 1.73
CA ILE A 115 23.79 4.75 0.46
C ILE A 115 25.18 4.23 0.07
N ASP A 116 25.36 2.92 0.13
CA ASP A 116 26.58 2.24 -0.32
C ASP A 116 26.41 1.83 -1.79
N LYS A 117 27.19 2.45 -2.67
CA LYS A 117 27.14 2.21 -4.13
C LYS A 117 28.19 1.20 -4.61
N ASP A 118 29.11 0.81 -3.74
CA ASP A 118 30.33 0.09 -4.12
C ASP A 118 30.25 -1.41 -3.81
N ARG A 119 29.09 -1.91 -3.37
CA ARG A 119 28.89 -3.34 -3.11
C ARG A 119 28.79 -4.13 -4.41
N GLY A 120 29.46 -5.28 -4.44
CA GLY A 120 29.45 -6.20 -5.59
C GLY A 120 28.05 -6.74 -5.96
N MET A 121 27.06 -6.60 -5.07
CA MET A 121 25.68 -7.02 -5.30
C MET A 121 24.76 -5.89 -5.82
N GLY A 122 25.23 -4.63 -5.84
CA GLY A 122 24.47 -3.43 -6.24
C GLY A 122 24.29 -2.43 -5.09
N ILE A 123 23.51 -1.37 -5.31
CA ILE A 123 23.32 -0.27 -4.35
C ILE A 123 22.56 -0.77 -3.10
N GLU A 124 23.15 -0.57 -1.93
CA GLU A 124 22.48 -0.76 -0.64
C GLU A 124 22.08 0.60 -0.06
N LYS A 125 20.85 0.72 0.44
CA LYS A 125 20.41 1.88 1.22
C LYS A 125 20.20 1.47 2.66
N ILE A 126 20.59 2.32 3.59
CA ILE A 126 20.37 2.10 5.02
C ILE A 126 19.37 3.13 5.51
N TYR A 127 18.36 2.66 6.21
CA TYR A 127 17.29 3.44 6.81
C TYR A 127 17.41 3.42 8.32
N ASP A 128 17.43 4.59 8.92
CA ASP A 128 17.36 4.77 10.37
C ASP A 128 15.92 5.03 10.78
N ILE A 129 15.49 4.34 11.84
CA ILE A 129 14.15 4.46 12.42
C ILE A 129 14.29 5.21 13.73
N ASN A 130 13.80 6.45 13.75
CA ASN A 130 13.91 7.37 14.88
C ASN A 130 12.53 7.71 15.45
N PHE A 131 12.47 8.22 16.66
CA PHE A 131 11.28 8.91 17.17
C PHE A 131 11.66 9.92 18.27
N THR A 132 10.81 10.91 18.51
CA THR A 132 11.02 11.89 19.58
C THR A 132 10.16 11.53 20.80
N ASP A 133 10.80 11.32 21.95
CA ASP A 133 10.10 10.97 23.19
C ASP A 133 9.37 12.19 23.81
N LYS A 134 8.65 11.96 24.92
CA LYS A 134 7.88 13.04 25.61
C LYS A 134 8.75 14.17 26.17
N LYS A 135 10.06 13.96 26.30
CA LYS A 135 11.04 14.95 26.77
C LYS A 135 11.69 15.69 25.61
N ASN A 136 11.20 15.50 24.38
CA ASN A 136 11.79 16.00 23.14
C ASN A 136 13.21 15.49 22.90
N ILE A 137 13.52 14.28 23.36
CA ILE A 137 14.79 13.61 23.08
C ILE A 137 14.57 12.65 21.92
N GLU A 138 15.38 12.80 20.88
CA GLU A 138 15.41 11.86 19.77
C GLU A 138 15.97 10.51 20.22
N ARG A 139 15.29 9.45 19.80
CA ARG A 139 15.63 8.06 20.10
C ARG A 139 15.82 7.33 18.79
N PHE A 140 16.96 6.63 18.71
CA PHE A 140 17.24 5.73 17.61
C PHE A 140 16.75 4.33 17.98
N ALA A 141 15.82 3.81 17.19
CA ALA A 141 15.06 2.62 17.57
C ALA A 141 15.50 1.36 16.81
N ALA A 142 15.76 1.50 15.51
CA ALA A 142 16.19 0.40 14.68
C ALA A 142 16.84 0.89 13.39
N GLN A 143 17.53 -0.01 12.71
CA GLN A 143 18.13 0.23 11.40
C GLN A 143 17.75 -0.89 10.43
N VAL A 144 17.38 -0.53 9.20
CA VAL A 144 16.99 -1.48 8.13
C VAL A 144 17.86 -1.23 6.91
N SER A 145 18.38 -2.30 6.32
CA SER A 145 19.09 -2.26 5.05
C SER A 145 18.15 -2.68 3.92
N GLU A 146 18.11 -1.91 2.84
CA GLU A 146 17.53 -2.26 1.55
C GLU A 146 18.66 -2.65 0.61
N TYR A 147 18.67 -3.93 0.23
CA TYR A 147 19.50 -4.44 -0.84
C TYR A 147 18.82 -4.22 -2.19
N PRO A 148 19.58 -4.33 -3.30
CA PRO A 148 19.03 -4.32 -4.64
C PRO A 148 17.83 -5.26 -4.79
N LEU A 149 16.87 -4.85 -5.63
CA LEU A 149 15.59 -5.52 -5.84
C LEU A 149 14.58 -5.36 -4.68
N GLY A 150 14.80 -4.42 -3.75
CA GLY A 150 13.85 -4.10 -2.69
C GLY A 150 13.79 -5.17 -1.61
N ILE A 151 14.93 -5.83 -1.32
CA ILE A 151 15.03 -6.82 -0.25
C ILE A 151 15.40 -6.08 1.02
N PHE A 152 14.51 -6.09 2.01
CA PHE A 152 14.73 -5.45 3.31
C PHE A 152 15.23 -6.44 4.34
N ASN A 153 16.22 -6.02 5.11
CA ASN A 153 16.74 -6.78 6.24
C ASN A 153 16.95 -5.86 7.46
N LEU A 154 16.58 -6.35 8.63
CA LEU A 154 16.77 -5.62 9.87
C LEU A 154 18.24 -5.75 10.28
N VAL A 155 18.93 -4.62 10.42
CA VAL A 155 20.33 -4.59 10.87
C VAL A 155 20.38 -4.68 12.38
N HIS A 156 19.57 -3.88 13.07
CA HIS A 156 19.54 -3.83 14.53
C HIS A 156 18.22 -3.27 15.07
N ILE A 157 17.78 -3.76 16.22
CA ILE A 157 16.80 -3.11 17.12
C ILE A 157 17.54 -2.81 18.41
N PHE A 158 17.50 -1.55 18.86
CA PHE A 158 18.11 -1.14 20.11
C PHE A 158 17.23 -1.55 21.31
N ASP A 159 17.83 -1.70 22.48
CA ASP A 159 17.14 -2.17 23.69
C ASP A 159 16.00 -1.21 24.14
N ASP A 160 15.04 -1.74 24.91
CA ASP A 160 13.89 -1.04 25.52
C ASP A 160 12.70 -0.65 24.61
N PHE A 161 12.67 -1.11 23.35
CA PHE A 161 11.52 -0.90 22.44
C PHE A 161 10.66 -2.15 22.28
N GLU A 162 9.34 -2.02 22.46
CA GLU A 162 8.41 -3.11 22.16
C GLU A 162 7.94 -2.98 20.70
N ILE A 163 8.66 -3.66 19.81
CA ILE A 163 8.30 -3.89 18.41
C ILE A 163 8.95 -5.18 17.92
N THR A 164 8.32 -5.88 16.98
CA THR A 164 8.91 -7.07 16.35
C THR A 164 9.65 -6.72 15.08
N GLU A 165 10.70 -7.49 14.77
CA GLU A 165 11.38 -7.43 13.46
C GLU A 165 10.38 -7.57 12.30
N MET A 166 9.42 -8.48 12.42
CA MET A 166 8.40 -8.72 11.39
C MET A 166 7.52 -7.48 11.14
N GLU A 167 7.16 -6.72 12.17
CA GLU A 167 6.41 -5.48 12.02
C GLU A 167 7.21 -4.41 11.27
N ILE A 168 8.51 -4.27 11.58
CA ILE A 168 9.40 -3.34 10.90
C ILE A 168 9.53 -3.74 9.42
N ILE A 169 9.88 -5.00 9.16
CA ILE A 169 10.13 -5.49 7.80
C ILE A 169 8.88 -5.39 6.93
N ASN A 170 7.71 -5.75 7.45
CA ASN A 170 6.45 -5.58 6.73
C ASN A 170 6.17 -4.12 6.37
N TYR A 171 6.45 -3.19 7.29
CA TYR A 171 6.29 -1.76 7.01
C TYR A 171 7.13 -1.31 5.79
N PHE A 172 8.40 -1.75 5.71
CA PHE A 172 9.26 -1.39 4.58
C PHE A 172 8.76 -2.00 3.26
N TYR A 173 8.40 -3.29 3.25
CA TYR A 173 7.81 -3.92 2.06
C TYR A 173 6.50 -3.28 1.60
N ASP A 174 5.74 -2.68 2.52
CA ASP A 174 4.48 -2.01 2.20
C ASP A 174 4.65 -0.56 1.70
N ASN A 175 5.81 0.08 1.96
CA ASN A 175 5.99 1.54 1.77
C ASN A 175 7.16 1.97 0.86
N TYR A 176 8.16 1.11 0.60
CA TYR A 176 9.36 1.42 -0.20
C TYR A 176 9.55 0.42 -1.34
#